data_AF-A0A329ULX9-F1
#
_entry.id   AF-A0A329ULX9-F1
#
_cell.length_a   1.000
_cell.length_b   1.000
_cell.length_c   1.000
_cell.angle_alpha   90.00
_cell.angle_beta   90.00
_cell.angle_gamma   90.00
#
_symmetry.space_group_name_H-M   'P 1'
#
loop_
_entity.id
_entity.type
_entity.pdbx_description
1 polymer ?
#
loop_
_entity_poly.entity_id
_entity_poly.type
_entity_poly.pdbx_seq_one_letter_code
_entity_poly.pdbx_strand_id
1 'polypeptide(L)'
;MQLNEYGEKLDSNGYAPSILHDKPVCLICGRYGTARHEVYFGSAYRAKSKRLGLWVTLCPWCHQNGPTAIHNNRDANLQLKCWAQKKAMEHYGWPEARFIQEFGRSYL
;
A
#
# COMPACT_ATOMS: atom_id res chain seq x y z
N MET A 1 10.34 -14.08 -15.52
CA MET A 1 9.87 -13.59 -14.20
C MET A 1 9.97 -12.08 -14.20
N GLN A 2 8.90 -11.35 -13.88
CA GLN A 2 8.92 -9.88 -13.92
C GLN A 2 9.53 -9.34 -12.62
N LEU A 3 10.42 -8.35 -12.73
CA LEU A 3 11.05 -7.66 -11.61
C LEU A 3 10.60 -6.19 -11.58
N ASN A 4 10.59 -5.57 -10.40
CA ASN A 4 10.48 -4.10 -10.30
C ASN A 4 11.86 -3.43 -10.49
N GLU A 5 11.90 -2.09 -10.38
CA GLU A 5 13.12 -1.29 -10.49
C GLU A 5 14.16 -1.52 -9.37
N TYR A 6 13.81 -2.29 -8.34
CA TYR A 6 14.67 -2.67 -7.21
C TYR A 6 15.11 -4.14 -7.27
N GLY A 7 14.75 -4.86 -8.35
CA GLY A 7 15.07 -6.29 -8.49
C GLY A 7 14.14 -7.23 -7.72
N GLU A 8 13.06 -6.72 -7.13
CA GLU A 8 12.07 -7.54 -6.42
C GLU A 8 11.21 -8.34 -7.40
N LYS A 9 10.99 -9.62 -7.08
CA LYS A 9 10.15 -10.51 -7.86
C LYS A 9 8.68 -10.11 -7.73
N LEU A 10 8.01 -9.92 -8.87
CA LEU A 10 6.58 -9.70 -8.93
C LEU A 10 5.81 -11.01 -9.04
N ASP A 11 4.64 -11.07 -8.40
CA ASP A 11 3.67 -12.13 -8.60
C ASP A 11 2.99 -12.03 -9.98
N SER A 12 2.14 -13.01 -10.33
CA SER A 12 1.41 -13.01 -11.61
C SER A 12 0.47 -11.82 -11.80
N ASN A 13 0.15 -11.11 -10.72
CA ASN A 13 -0.67 -9.90 -10.73
C ASN A 13 0.20 -8.63 -10.70
N GLY A 14 1.53 -8.70 -10.70
CA GLY A 14 2.44 -7.55 -10.70
C GLY A 14 2.67 -6.91 -9.32
N TYR A 15 2.45 -7.63 -8.22
CA TYR A 15 2.75 -7.14 -6.87
C TYR A 15 4.13 -7.63 -6.42
N ALA A 16 4.92 -6.70 -5.89
CA ALA A 16 6.05 -7.04 -5.05
C ALA A 16 5.56 -7.44 -3.64
N PRO A 17 6.37 -8.14 -2.84
CA PRO A 17 6.10 -8.36 -1.42
C PRO A 17 5.72 -7.04 -0.72
N SER A 18 4.75 -7.10 0.20
CA SER A 18 4.33 -5.89 0.92
C SER A 18 5.42 -5.45 1.90
N ILE A 19 5.84 -4.19 1.81
CA ILE A 19 6.75 -3.59 2.81
C ILE A 19 6.00 -3.03 4.03
N LEU A 20 4.67 -3.16 4.05
CA LEU A 20 3.78 -2.67 5.09
C LEU A 20 3.25 -3.82 5.95
N HIS A 21 2.73 -4.87 5.31
CA HIS A 21 2.06 -5.96 5.97
C HIS A 21 2.17 -7.26 5.16
N ASP A 22 3.27 -7.99 5.36
CA ASP A 22 3.49 -9.31 4.74
C ASP A 22 2.86 -10.45 5.57
N LYS A 23 1.54 -10.37 5.79
CA LYS A 23 0.78 -11.44 6.43
C LYS A 23 -0.57 -11.63 5.72
N PRO A 24 -1.13 -12.86 5.74
CA PRO A 24 -2.43 -13.16 5.13
C PRO A 24 -3.63 -12.70 6.01
N VAL A 25 -3.41 -11.79 6.95
CA VAL A 25 -4.45 -11.30 7.87
C VAL A 25 -4.78 -9.84 7.59
N CYS A 26 -5.96 -9.42 8.00
CA CYS A 26 -6.40 -8.05 7.91
C CYS A 26 -5.55 -7.17 8.83
N LEU A 27 -4.90 -6.15 8.26
CA LEU A 27 -4.11 -5.18 9.02
C LEU A 27 -4.90 -4.53 10.16
N ILE A 28 -6.20 -4.29 9.97
CA ILE A 28 -7.04 -3.52 10.91
C ILE A 28 -7.57 -4.39 12.05
N CYS A 29 -8.07 -5.61 11.77
CA CYS A 29 -8.76 -6.42 12.77
C CYS A 29 -8.17 -7.81 13.02
N GLY A 30 -7.08 -8.18 12.32
CA GLY A 30 -6.40 -9.46 12.49
C GLY A 30 -7.14 -10.70 11.96
N ARG A 31 -8.39 -10.58 11.52
CA ARG A 31 -9.12 -11.68 10.84
C ARG A 31 -8.47 -12.02 9.51
N TYR A 32 -8.78 -13.17 8.92
CA TYR A 32 -8.27 -13.53 7.59
C TYR A 32 -8.59 -12.43 6.56
N GLY A 33 -7.55 -11.97 5.86
CA GLY A 33 -7.69 -10.94 4.84
C GLY A 33 -7.92 -11.58 3.49
N THR A 34 -8.87 -11.05 2.72
CA THR A 34 -9.29 -11.65 1.44
C THR A 34 -8.95 -10.78 0.24
N ALA A 35 -8.53 -9.53 0.48
CA ALA A 35 -8.23 -8.58 -0.58
C ALA A 35 -6.95 -7.80 -0.27
N ARG A 36 -6.19 -7.52 -1.33
CA ARG A 36 -5.10 -6.54 -1.29
C ARG A 36 -5.68 -5.16 -1.50
N HIS A 37 -5.30 -4.24 -0.64
CA HIS A 37 -5.65 -2.83 -0.72
C HIS A 37 -4.40 -2.03 -1.08
N GLU A 38 -4.36 -1.42 -2.27
CA GLU A 38 -3.29 -0.51 -2.64
C GLU A 38 -3.44 0.84 -1.92
N VAL A 39 -2.40 1.24 -1.17
CA VAL A 39 -2.45 2.47 -0.37
C VAL A 39 -2.62 3.72 -1.26
N TYR A 40 -1.87 3.76 -2.36
CA TYR A 40 -2.07 4.75 -3.42
C TYR A 40 -2.73 4.08 -4.63
N PHE A 41 -3.89 4.59 -5.01
CA PHE A 41 -4.77 3.99 -6.00
C PHE A 41 -5.07 4.96 -7.16
N GLY A 42 -5.97 4.57 -8.06
CA GLY A 42 -6.28 5.30 -9.28
C GLY A 42 -5.35 4.95 -10.45
N SER A 43 -5.62 5.54 -11.63
CA SER A 43 -4.88 5.25 -12.87
C SER A 43 -3.40 5.60 -12.76
N ALA A 44 -3.04 6.64 -12.01
CA ALA A 44 -1.66 7.11 -11.87
C ALA A 44 -0.80 6.27 -10.91
N TYR A 45 -1.37 5.78 -9.80
CA TYR A 45 -0.57 5.25 -8.68
C TYR A 45 -0.82 3.80 -8.31
N ARG A 46 -1.89 3.16 -8.81
CA ARG A 46 -2.16 1.75 -8.48
C ARG A 46 -1.03 0.83 -8.91
N ALA A 47 -0.52 0.97 -10.14
CA ALA A 47 0.61 0.17 -10.61
C ALA A 47 1.88 0.41 -9.78
N LYS A 48 2.10 1.65 -9.31
CA LYS A 48 3.21 1.98 -8.41
C LYS A 48 3.08 1.32 -7.05
N SER A 49 1.91 1.38 -6.42
CA SER A 49 1.68 0.70 -5.14
C SER A 49 1.92 -0.80 -5.21
N LYS A 50 1.53 -1.44 -6.31
CA LYS A 50 1.77 -2.87 -6.54
C LYS A 50 3.24 -3.19 -6.64
N ARG A 51 3.96 -2.53 -7.56
CA ARG A 51 5.38 -2.84 -7.83
C ARG A 51 6.31 -2.42 -6.68
N LEU A 52 5.92 -1.44 -5.86
CA LEU A 52 6.69 -0.94 -4.71
C LEU A 52 6.27 -1.58 -3.37
N GLY A 53 5.40 -2.58 -3.37
CA GLY A 53 4.97 -3.23 -2.13
C GLY A 53 4.14 -2.34 -1.18
N LEU A 54 3.54 -1.25 -1.67
CA LEU A 54 2.73 -0.30 -0.89
C LEU A 54 1.26 -0.71 -0.89
N TRP A 55 1.00 -1.90 -0.38
CA TRP A 55 -0.33 -2.48 -0.27
C TRP A 55 -0.45 -3.27 1.02
N VAL A 56 -1.68 -3.49 1.49
CA VAL A 56 -1.95 -4.23 2.73
C VAL A 56 -3.07 -5.25 2.50
N THR A 57 -3.10 -6.31 3.30
CA THR A 57 -4.20 -7.28 3.27
C THR A 57 -5.34 -6.79 4.16
N LEU A 58 -6.58 -6.78 3.68
CA LEU A 58 -7.77 -6.42 4.44
C LEU A 58 -8.91 -7.44 4.26
N CYS A 59 -9.77 -7.58 5.27
CA CYS A 59 -11.03 -8.31 5.15
C CYS A 59 -12.12 -7.41 4.55
N PRO A 60 -13.20 -7.96 3.97
CA PRO A 60 -14.23 -7.16 3.28
C PRO A 60 -14.89 -6.10 4.18
N TRP A 61 -15.06 -6.42 5.47
CA TRP A 61 -15.63 -5.49 6.45
C TRP A 61 -14.75 -4.25 6.68
N CYS A 62 -13.45 -4.45 6.92
CA CYS A 62 -12.52 -3.34 7.13
C CYS A 62 -12.08 -2.67 5.82
N HIS A 63 -12.26 -3.33 4.67
CA HIS A 63 -11.90 -2.79 3.37
C HIS A 63 -12.98 -1.86 2.81
N GLN A 64 -14.23 -2.33 2.73
CA GLN A 64 -15.30 -1.62 2.01
C GLN A 64 -16.65 -1.57 2.73
N ASN A 65 -17.04 -2.63 3.43
CA ASN A 65 -18.44 -2.81 3.83
C ASN A 65 -18.77 -2.20 5.21
N GLY A 66 -17.78 -2.04 6.09
CA GLY A 66 -17.97 -1.53 7.44
C GLY A 66 -18.12 0.00 7.49
N PRO A 67 -18.73 0.54 8.55
CA PRO A 67 -18.90 1.98 8.74
C PRO A 67 -17.55 2.71 8.87
N THR A 68 -16.53 2.02 9.39
CA THR A 68 -15.16 2.52 9.54
C THR A 68 -14.20 1.90 8.54
N ALA A 69 -14.72 1.30 7.46
CA ALA A 69 -13.88 0.71 6.42
C ALA A 69 -12.91 1.74 5.83
N ILE A 70 -11.75 1.29 5.36
CA ILE A 70 -10.68 2.19 4.89
C ILE A 70 -11.13 3.08 3.71
N HIS A 71 -12.07 2.60 2.88
CA HIS A 71 -12.67 3.39 1.80
C HIS A 71 -13.69 4.43 2.28
N ASN A 72 -14.31 4.22 3.46
CA ASN A 72 -15.33 5.09 4.04
C ASN A 72 -14.75 6.06 5.09
N ASN A 73 -13.54 5.79 5.58
CA ASN A 73 -12.88 6.59 6.62
C ASN A 73 -11.66 7.33 6.06
N ARG A 74 -11.84 8.63 5.77
CA ARG A 74 -10.79 9.50 5.21
C ARG A 74 -9.56 9.60 6.11
N ASP A 75 -9.75 9.64 7.44
CA ASP A 75 -8.65 9.81 8.39
C ASP A 75 -7.83 8.53 8.48
N ALA A 76 -8.47 7.37 8.54
CA ALA A 76 -7.78 6.07 8.49
C ALA A 76 -7.03 5.90 7.15
N ASN A 77 -7.63 6.32 6.03
CA ASN A 77 -6.96 6.30 4.72
C ASN A 77 -5.74 7.21 4.70
N LEU A 78 -5.85 8.42 5.26
CA LEU A 78 -4.74 9.36 5.34
C LEU A 78 -3.62 8.81 6.23
N GLN A 79 -3.94 8.29 7.41
CA GLN A 79 -2.97 7.66 8.31
C GLN A 79 -2.21 6.51 7.64
N LEU A 80 -2.91 5.65 6.88
CA LEU A 80 -2.29 4.58 6.10
C LEU A 80 -1.33 5.14 5.03
N LYS A 81 -1.70 6.25 4.36
CA LYS A 81 -0.83 6.94 3.39
C LYS A 81 0.38 7.59 4.06
N CYS A 82 0.23 8.23 5.21
CA CYS A 82 1.36 8.78 5.98
C CYS A 82 2.35 7.67 6.34
N TRP A 83 1.84 6.56 6.88
CA TRP A 83 2.67 5.42 7.28
C TRP A 83 3.35 4.76 6.09
N ALA A 84 2.64 4.58 4.98
CA ALA A 84 3.21 4.00 3.77
C ALA A 84 4.32 4.88 3.17
N GLN A 85 4.17 6.20 3.19
CA GLN A 85 5.23 7.12 2.77
C GLN A 85 6.47 6.97 3.65
N LYS A 86 6.32 6.97 4.98
CA LYS A 86 7.45 6.75 5.90
C LYS A 86 8.16 5.42 5.62
N LYS A 87 7.40 4.35 5.41
CA LYS A 87 7.95 3.02 5.11
C LYS A 87 8.63 2.96 3.74
N ALA A 88 8.10 3.60 2.71
CA ALA A 88 8.77 3.72 1.42
C ALA A 88 10.10 4.46 1.55
N MET A 89 10.11 5.58 2.28
CA MET A 89 11.33 6.37 2.52
C MET A 89 12.38 5.59 3.29
N GLU A 90 11.99 4.89 4.35
CA GLU A 90 12.86 4.03 5.15
C GLU A 90 13.43 2.86 4.32
N HIS A 91 12.56 2.11 3.63
CA HIS A 91 12.93 0.88 2.94
C HIS A 91 13.77 1.14 1.68
N TYR A 92 13.42 2.15 0.89
CA TYR A 92 14.13 2.47 -0.36
C TYR A 92 15.21 3.56 -0.20
N GLY A 93 15.42 4.06 1.02
CA GLY A 93 16.34 5.17 1.28
C GLY A 93 15.96 6.47 0.57
N TRP A 94 14.67 6.69 0.34
CA TRP A 94 14.21 7.87 -0.40
C TRP A 94 14.17 9.13 0.48
N PRO A 95 14.68 10.26 -0.01
CA PRO A 95 14.28 11.56 0.53
C PRO A 95 12.81 11.84 0.20
N GLU A 96 12.17 12.72 0.98
CA GLU A 96 10.78 13.11 0.74
C GLU A 96 10.56 13.65 -0.69
N ALA A 97 11.52 14.40 -1.23
CA ALA A 97 11.48 14.90 -2.60
C ALA A 97 11.34 13.77 -3.65
N ARG A 98 11.98 12.61 -3.42
CA ARG A 98 11.83 11.45 -4.31
C ARG A 98 10.43 10.84 -4.17
N PHE A 99 9.88 10.79 -2.96
CA PHE A 99 8.51 10.33 -2.76
C PHE A 99 7.51 11.24 -3.51
N ILE A 100 7.67 12.56 -3.40
CA ILE A 100 6.85 13.54 -4.13
C ILE A 100 6.98 13.35 -5.65
N GLN A 101 8.18 13.08 -6.16
CA GLN A 101 8.38 12.77 -7.58
C GLN A 101 7.59 11.52 -8.01
N GLU A 102 7.49 10.51 -7.15
CA GLU A 102 6.78 9.27 -7.46
C GLU A 102 5.25 9.38 -7.32
N PHE A 103 4.76 10.11 -6.31
CA PHE A 103 3.35 10.13 -5.91
C PHE A 103 2.67 11.51 -6.01
N GLY A 104 3.37 12.51 -6.53
CA GLY A 104 2.88 13.86 -6.83
C GLY A 104 2.74 14.79 -5.63
N ARG A 105 2.78 14.28 -4.39
CA ARG A 105 2.73 15.07 -3.16
C ARG A 105 3.25 14.29 -1.96
N SER A 106 3.52 15.02 -0.89
CA SER A 106 3.73 14.44 0.43
C SER A 106 2.39 14.23 1.15
N TYR A 107 2.37 13.22 2.01
CA TYR A 107 1.32 12.91 2.97
C TYR A 107 1.82 13.05 4.41
N LEU A 108 3.04 13.55 4.63
CA LEU A 108 3.59 13.82 5.97
C LEU A 108 3.14 15.18 6.52
#